data_AF-A0A7W1M6B2-F1
#
_entry.id   AF-A0A7W1M6B2-F1
#
_cell.length_a   1.000
_cell.length_b   1.000
_cell.length_c   1.000
_cell.angle_alpha   90.00
_cell.angle_beta   90.00
_cell.angle_gamma   90.00
#
_symmetry.space_group_name_H-M   'P 1'
#
loop_
_entity.id
_entity.type
_entity.pdbx_description
1 polymer ?
#
loop_
_entity_poly.entity_id
_entity_poly.type
_entity_poly.pdbx_seq_one_letter_code
_entity_poly.pdbx_strand_id
1 'polypeptide(L)'
;WILDATRRLQSHPSSPNVQRFIHDLKDYPIFYIQTRKLEDFKGQDLQPCTELTIDSSTPAQLLSTFGCEIADELKAEALSAWTWDWEKILSKARIEGTDLYDPLSLISYLICYRLEWESGSWTGHDGLGQFLENLLNHDEEQFFQAIGWISKQSWYVTSTSCQGMQPALTHFDKASELIHHYICDEAGHYKFMEQVFQDINLDKDVFPVAPGTKWLLAAHKQTAVLSPLAFSAMLNLFEAAYYEGQDPISRVIKLSSRPHAAEGYDLHYKVNQEHRHCDMPLKLANFLAPQTYAHASLTLGLFELTLNILDFTEKRLAKTFQI
;
A
#
# COMPACT_ATOMS: atom_id res chain seq x y z
N TRP A 1 -10.59 27.58 -6.98
CA TRP A 1 -11.90 26.94 -6.72
C TRP A 1 -11.76 25.75 -5.75
N ILE A 2 -10.74 24.89 -5.88
CA ILE A 2 -10.46 23.79 -4.92
C ILE A 2 -10.35 24.28 -3.47
N LEU A 3 -9.57 25.34 -3.22
CA LEU A 3 -9.45 25.95 -1.87
C LEU A 3 -10.79 26.49 -1.32
N ASP A 4 -11.67 26.97 -2.19
CA ASP A 4 -13.00 27.43 -1.80
C ASP A 4 -13.92 26.24 -1.48
N ALA A 5 -13.83 25.17 -2.26
CA ALA A 5 -14.54 23.91 -2.00
C ALA A 5 -14.12 23.28 -0.66
N THR A 6 -12.83 23.15 -0.38
CA THR A 6 -12.32 22.55 0.88
C THR A 6 -12.75 23.36 2.11
N ARG A 7 -12.68 24.70 2.06
CA ARG A 7 -13.12 25.56 3.17
C ARG A 7 -14.63 25.49 3.42
N ARG A 8 -15.42 25.23 2.38
CA ARG A 8 -16.89 25.18 2.45
C ARG A 8 -17.46 23.78 2.58
N LEU A 9 -16.62 22.74 2.52
CA LEU A 9 -17.03 21.34 2.49
C LEU A 9 -17.99 20.97 3.63
N GLN A 10 -17.71 21.45 4.84
CA GLN A 10 -18.54 21.18 6.03
C GLN A 10 -19.70 22.17 6.21
N SER A 11 -19.56 23.42 5.77
CA SER A 11 -20.54 24.49 6.06
C SER A 11 -21.57 24.69 4.95
N HIS A 12 -21.22 24.39 3.70
CA HIS A 12 -22.06 24.60 2.51
C HIS A 12 -21.86 23.47 1.49
N PRO A 13 -22.23 22.22 1.85
CA PRO A 13 -21.97 21.05 1.02
C PRO A 13 -22.63 21.11 -0.37
N SER A 14 -23.72 21.87 -0.52
CA SER A 14 -24.46 22.04 -1.78
C SER A 14 -23.86 23.07 -2.74
N SER A 15 -22.79 23.79 -2.37
CA SER A 15 -22.23 24.81 -3.27
C SER A 15 -21.66 24.18 -4.56
N PRO A 16 -21.72 24.87 -5.72
CA PRO A 16 -21.24 24.31 -6.99
C PRO A 16 -19.78 23.85 -6.95
N ASN A 17 -18.90 24.60 -6.27
CA ASN A 17 -17.49 24.23 -6.12
C ASN A 17 -17.32 22.99 -5.22
N VAL A 18 -18.13 22.84 -4.17
CA VAL A 18 -18.09 21.66 -3.30
C VAL A 18 -18.64 20.44 -4.03
N GLN A 19 -19.77 20.56 -4.73
CA GLN A 19 -20.35 19.47 -5.52
C GLN A 19 -19.40 19.04 -6.65
N ARG A 20 -18.75 20.00 -7.33
CA ARG A 20 -17.67 19.71 -8.28
C ARG A 20 -16.52 18.97 -7.61
N PHE A 21 -16.03 19.46 -6.48
CA PHE A 21 -14.92 18.83 -5.76
C PHE A 21 -15.26 17.39 -5.31
N ILE A 22 -16.46 17.14 -4.78
CA ILE A 22 -16.93 15.79 -4.42
C ILE A 22 -17.04 14.91 -5.67
N HIS A 23 -17.58 15.45 -6.77
CA HIS A 23 -17.71 14.71 -8.02
C HIS A 23 -16.35 14.31 -8.60
N ASP A 24 -15.39 15.23 -8.61
CA ASP A 24 -14.03 15.01 -9.12
C ASP A 24 -13.28 13.98 -8.24
N LEU A 25 -13.66 13.84 -6.97
CA LEU A 25 -13.09 12.86 -6.03
C LEU A 25 -13.87 11.55 -5.90
N LYS A 26 -14.95 11.34 -6.67
CA LYS A 26 -15.85 10.18 -6.48
C LYS A 26 -15.17 8.81 -6.63
N ASP A 27 -14.12 8.77 -7.45
CA ASP A 27 -13.35 7.57 -7.75
C ASP A 27 -12.11 7.44 -6.85
N TYR A 28 -11.84 8.46 -6.02
CA TYR A 28 -10.77 8.43 -5.04
C TYR A 28 -11.29 7.92 -3.69
N PRO A 29 -10.61 6.97 -3.04
CA PRO A 29 -10.96 6.53 -1.68
C PRO A 29 -10.49 7.56 -0.61
N ILE A 30 -10.80 8.84 -0.79
CA ILE A 30 -10.44 9.93 0.14
C ILE A 30 -11.57 10.13 1.16
N PHE A 31 -11.85 9.08 1.92
CA PHE A 31 -12.89 9.14 2.95
C PHE A 31 -12.30 8.68 4.28
N TYR A 32 -12.20 9.60 5.23
CA TYR A 32 -12.04 9.21 6.62
C TYR A 32 -13.39 8.70 7.15
N ILE A 33 -13.42 7.43 7.55
CA ILE A 33 -14.59 6.82 8.17
C ILE A 33 -14.54 7.14 9.66
N GLN A 34 -15.57 7.82 10.17
CA GLN A 34 -15.69 8.08 11.61
C GLN A 34 -15.85 6.77 12.39
N THR A 35 -15.37 6.77 13.63
CA THR A 35 -15.43 5.60 14.51
C THR A 35 -16.87 5.19 14.77
N ARG A 36 -17.14 3.91 14.51
CA ARG A 36 -18.39 3.26 14.87
C ARG A 36 -18.52 3.16 16.39
N LYS A 37 -19.76 3.16 16.88
CA LYS A 37 -20.05 2.90 18.28
C LYS A 37 -19.97 1.40 18.55
N LEU A 38 -19.65 1.02 19.78
CA LEU A 38 -19.58 -0.40 20.17
C LEU A 38 -20.88 -1.15 19.85
N GLU A 39 -22.02 -0.44 19.91
CA GLU A 39 -23.34 -1.02 19.67
C GLU A 39 -23.58 -1.36 18.20
N ASP A 40 -22.89 -0.68 17.29
CA ASP A 40 -22.97 -0.96 15.87
C ASP A 40 -22.41 -2.35 15.56
N PHE A 41 -21.49 -2.88 16.38
CA PHE A 41 -20.90 -4.21 16.21
C PHE A 41 -21.76 -5.35 16.79
N LYS A 42 -22.79 -5.04 17.59
CA LYS A 42 -23.59 -6.05 18.27
C LYS A 42 -24.41 -6.87 17.28
N GLY A 43 -24.32 -8.20 17.39
CA GLY A 43 -25.08 -9.13 16.56
C GLY A 43 -24.53 -9.33 15.14
N GLN A 44 -23.39 -8.72 14.80
CA GLN A 44 -22.68 -8.98 13.56
C GLN A 44 -21.81 -10.24 13.67
N ASP A 45 -21.72 -11.01 12.58
CA ASP A 45 -20.82 -12.17 12.49
C ASP A 45 -19.42 -11.72 12.04
N LEU A 46 -18.62 -11.23 13.00
CA LEU A 46 -17.31 -10.63 12.76
C LEU A 46 -16.17 -11.53 13.23
N GLN A 47 -15.00 -11.36 12.61
CA GLN A 47 -13.76 -12.00 12.98
C GLN A 47 -13.38 -11.52 14.39
N PRO A 48 -13.26 -12.43 15.37
CA PRO A 48 -12.87 -12.06 16.72
C PRO A 48 -11.44 -11.50 16.75
N CYS A 49 -11.21 -10.53 17.64
CA CYS A 49 -9.87 -10.06 17.96
C CYS A 49 -9.22 -11.05 18.93
N THR A 50 -8.20 -11.76 18.47
CA THR A 50 -7.43 -12.69 19.29
C THR A 50 -6.46 -11.94 20.20
N GLU A 51 -5.94 -12.60 21.23
CA GLU A 51 -4.83 -12.04 22.01
C GLU A 51 -3.56 -12.00 21.15
N LEU A 52 -2.82 -10.90 21.25
CA LEU A 52 -1.60 -10.68 20.52
C LEU A 52 -0.56 -10.06 21.45
N THR A 53 0.61 -10.69 21.53
CA THR A 53 1.75 -10.19 22.31
C THR A 53 2.79 -9.59 21.37
N ILE A 54 2.76 -8.26 21.24
CA ILE A 54 3.68 -7.50 20.40
C ILE A 54 4.17 -6.27 21.16
N ASP A 55 5.45 -5.96 21.02
CA ASP A 55 6.05 -4.73 21.54
C ASP A 55 6.28 -3.76 20.40
N SER A 56 5.43 -2.74 20.31
CA SER A 56 5.53 -1.68 19.30
C SER A 56 6.15 -0.39 19.85
N SER A 57 6.83 -0.43 21.00
CA SER A 57 7.43 0.75 21.63
C SER A 57 8.48 1.43 20.77
N THR A 58 9.20 0.64 19.96
CA THR A 58 10.18 1.11 18.99
C THR A 58 10.12 0.24 17.73
N PRO A 59 10.61 0.73 16.58
CA PRO A 59 10.70 -0.08 15.36
C PRO A 59 11.50 -1.38 15.57
N ALA A 60 12.60 -1.32 16.33
CA ALA A 60 13.42 -2.48 16.63
C ALA A 60 12.68 -3.55 17.46
N GLN A 61 11.91 -3.11 18.47
CA GLN A 61 11.10 -4.03 19.27
C GLN A 61 9.93 -4.62 18.47
N LEU A 62 9.34 -3.83 17.57
CA LEU A 62 8.29 -4.33 16.70
C LEU A 62 8.84 -5.45 15.81
N LEU A 63 9.99 -5.21 15.16
CA LEU A 63 10.64 -6.20 14.31
C LEU A 63 11.05 -7.46 15.08
N SER A 64 11.53 -7.31 16.32
CA SER A 64 11.93 -8.45 17.16
C SER A 64 10.74 -9.31 17.59
N THR A 65 9.59 -8.69 17.91
CA THR A 65 8.40 -9.40 18.41
C THR A 65 7.46 -9.86 17.30
N PHE A 66 7.46 -9.20 16.14
CA PHE A 66 6.65 -9.58 14.97
C PHE A 66 7.13 -10.90 14.34
N GLY A 67 8.42 -11.22 14.47
CA GLY A 67 8.97 -12.50 14.03
C GLY A 67 9.19 -12.62 12.51
N CYS A 68 9.16 -11.50 11.76
CA CYS A 68 9.58 -11.47 10.36
C CYS A 68 11.02 -10.99 10.26
N GLU A 69 11.92 -11.88 9.83
CA GLU A 69 13.33 -11.54 9.65
C GLU A 69 13.51 -10.41 8.64
N ILE A 70 14.32 -9.42 9.02
CA ILE A 70 14.70 -8.29 8.18
C ILE A 70 16.19 -8.42 7.83
N ALA A 71 16.54 -8.18 6.57
CA ALA A 71 17.92 -8.23 6.10
C ALA A 71 18.79 -7.18 6.82
N ASP A 72 20.06 -7.49 7.08
CA ASP A 72 20.96 -6.58 7.81
C ASP A 72 21.15 -5.22 7.10
N GLU A 73 21.13 -5.22 5.77
CA GLU A 73 21.14 -4.00 4.97
C GLU A 73 19.98 -3.06 5.36
N LEU A 74 18.78 -3.62 5.46
CA LEU A 74 17.59 -2.85 5.86
C LEU A 74 17.62 -2.47 7.34
N LYS A 75 18.26 -3.25 8.23
CA LYS A 75 18.37 -2.89 9.65
C LYS A 75 19.17 -1.62 9.87
N ALA A 76 20.26 -1.43 9.10
CA ALA A 76 21.07 -0.22 9.17
C ALA A 76 20.29 1.04 8.74
N GLU A 77 19.24 0.83 7.95
CA GLU A 77 18.42 1.86 7.33
C GLU A 77 17.02 1.94 7.95
N ALA A 78 16.70 1.03 8.87
CA ALA A 78 15.44 0.98 9.57
C ALA A 78 15.31 2.20 10.49
N LEU A 79 14.07 2.63 10.70
CA LEU A 79 13.76 3.73 11.59
C LEU A 79 14.32 3.45 13.00
N SER A 80 15.09 4.41 13.53
CA SER A 80 15.56 4.36 14.92
C SER A 80 14.46 4.73 15.92
N ALA A 81 13.44 5.47 15.45
CA ALA A 81 12.26 5.86 16.19
C ALA A 81 11.07 6.04 15.24
N TRP A 82 9.85 5.93 15.77
CA TRP A 82 8.64 6.28 15.04
C TRP A 82 8.65 7.77 14.67
N THR A 83 8.28 8.05 13.43
CA THR A 83 8.22 9.42 12.87
C THR A 83 6.80 9.96 12.89
N TRP A 84 5.81 9.07 12.86
CA TRP A 84 4.40 9.45 12.91
C TRP A 84 3.93 9.70 14.35
N ASP A 85 2.98 10.62 14.50
CA ASP A 85 2.26 10.84 15.77
C ASP A 85 1.23 9.72 15.98
N TRP A 86 1.69 8.63 16.60
CA TRP A 86 0.87 7.45 16.85
C TRP A 86 -0.29 7.73 17.79
N GLU A 87 -0.13 8.61 18.78
CA GLU A 87 -1.20 8.96 19.71
C GLU A 87 -2.33 9.66 18.96
N LYS A 88 -1.98 10.61 18.08
CA LYS A 88 -2.97 11.25 17.20
C LYS A 88 -3.66 10.24 16.28
N ILE A 89 -2.92 9.32 15.65
CA ILE A 89 -3.53 8.32 14.75
C ILE A 89 -4.47 7.38 15.51
N LEU A 90 -3.99 6.79 16.60
CA LEU A 90 -4.75 5.83 17.39
C LEU A 90 -5.96 6.48 18.06
N SER A 91 -5.85 7.73 18.53
CA SER A 91 -6.99 8.45 19.11
C SER A 91 -8.11 8.72 18.11
N LYS A 92 -7.81 8.83 16.81
CA LYS A 92 -8.85 8.92 15.76
C LYS A 92 -9.62 7.63 15.58
N ALA A 93 -8.98 6.48 15.74
CA ALA A 93 -9.62 5.18 15.57
C ALA A 93 -10.20 4.60 16.88
N ARG A 94 -9.93 5.19 18.05
CA ARG A 94 -10.43 4.68 19.33
C ARG A 94 -11.96 4.84 19.43
N ILE A 95 -12.63 3.77 19.84
CA ILE A 95 -14.07 3.77 20.09
C ILE A 95 -14.32 4.45 21.45
N GLU A 96 -15.18 5.47 21.45
CA GLU A 96 -15.46 6.30 22.63
C GLU A 96 -15.89 5.45 23.84
N GLY A 97 -15.29 5.75 25.01
CA GLY A 97 -15.57 5.04 26.26
C GLY A 97 -14.94 3.66 26.37
N THR A 98 -14.04 3.27 25.45
CA THR A 98 -13.37 1.97 25.45
C THR A 98 -11.87 2.09 25.14
N ASP A 99 -11.13 0.99 25.37
CA ASP A 99 -9.74 0.83 24.93
C ASP A 99 -9.63 0.06 23.60
N LEU A 100 -10.73 -0.03 22.85
CA LEU A 100 -10.82 -0.73 21.57
C LEU A 100 -10.77 0.25 20.40
N TYR A 101 -10.35 -0.25 19.24
CA TYR A 101 -10.14 0.51 18.02
C TYR A 101 -11.07 0.02 16.92
N ASP A 102 -11.66 0.95 16.18
CA ASP A 102 -12.48 0.64 15.01
C ASP A 102 -11.57 0.31 13.80
N PRO A 103 -11.62 -0.91 13.27
CA PRO A 103 -10.78 -1.32 12.13
C PRO A 103 -11.01 -0.47 10.87
N LEU A 104 -12.25 -0.06 10.59
CA LEU A 104 -12.57 0.76 9.41
C LEU A 104 -11.97 2.15 9.53
N SER A 105 -12.15 2.80 10.67
CA SER A 105 -11.57 4.13 10.91
C SER A 105 -10.05 4.09 10.85
N LEU A 106 -9.42 3.10 11.47
CA LEU A 106 -7.96 2.96 11.45
C LEU A 106 -7.43 2.82 10.02
N ILE A 107 -7.97 1.88 9.23
CA ILE A 107 -7.52 1.66 7.85
C ILE A 107 -7.80 2.90 6.99
N SER A 108 -8.97 3.52 7.12
CA SER A 108 -9.28 4.75 6.38
C SER A 108 -8.29 5.89 6.69
N TYR A 109 -7.86 6.00 7.95
CA TYR A 109 -6.88 7.01 8.35
C TYR A 109 -5.46 6.67 7.86
N LEU A 110 -5.08 5.39 7.85
CA LEU A 110 -3.82 4.92 7.26
C LEU A 110 -3.77 5.15 5.76
N ILE A 111 -4.88 4.99 5.04
CA ILE A 111 -5.00 5.36 3.62
C ILE A 111 -4.71 6.85 3.45
N CYS A 112 -5.28 7.73 4.28
CA CYS A 112 -4.98 9.16 4.23
C CYS A 112 -3.48 9.45 4.48
N TYR A 113 -2.85 8.76 5.44
CA TYR A 113 -1.41 8.93 5.71
C TYR A 113 -0.53 8.42 4.57
N ARG A 114 -0.92 7.31 3.93
CA ARG A 114 -0.27 6.85 2.70
C ARG A 114 -0.36 7.92 1.62
N LEU A 115 -1.56 8.46 1.37
CA LEU A 115 -1.76 9.50 0.36
C LEU A 115 -0.97 10.78 0.70
N GLU A 116 -0.87 11.15 1.98
CA GLU A 116 -0.03 12.26 2.44
C GLU A 116 1.45 11.97 2.16
N TRP A 117 1.92 10.75 2.45
CA TRP A 117 3.27 10.31 2.13
C TRP A 117 3.53 10.28 0.61
N GLU A 118 2.57 9.82 -0.19
CA GLU A 118 2.60 9.90 -1.65
C GLU A 118 2.51 11.35 -2.14
N SER A 119 2.05 12.29 -1.33
CA SER A 119 2.03 13.71 -1.71
C SER A 119 3.19 14.52 -1.14
N GLY A 120 4.01 13.93 -0.27
CA GLY A 120 4.94 14.62 0.64
C GLY A 120 6.38 14.08 0.66
N SER A 121 6.59 12.82 0.25
CA SER A 121 7.91 12.18 0.20
C SER A 121 8.59 12.39 -1.16
N TRP A 122 9.90 12.13 -1.26
CA TRP A 122 10.60 12.18 -2.56
C TRP A 122 9.94 11.24 -3.55
N THR A 123 9.74 9.98 -3.14
CA THR A 123 9.01 8.95 -3.87
C THR A 123 7.62 9.44 -4.29
N GLY A 124 6.89 10.05 -3.36
CA GLY A 124 5.54 10.56 -3.57
C GLY A 124 5.41 11.75 -4.51
N HIS A 125 6.29 12.76 -4.40
CA HIS A 125 6.31 13.97 -5.26
C HIS A 125 6.71 13.69 -6.72
N ASP A 126 6.55 12.46 -7.20
CA ASP A 126 7.05 12.00 -8.48
C ASP A 126 8.58 12.05 -8.56
N GLY A 127 9.31 11.90 -7.44
CA GLY A 127 10.77 11.88 -7.44
C GLY A 127 11.34 10.73 -8.25
N LEU A 128 10.72 9.55 -8.14
CA LEU A 128 11.03 8.40 -9.01
C LEU A 128 10.74 8.72 -10.48
N GLY A 129 9.58 9.31 -10.80
CA GLY A 129 9.22 9.70 -12.16
C GLY A 129 10.17 10.73 -12.77
N GLN A 130 10.50 11.80 -12.03
CA GLN A 130 11.49 12.80 -12.44
C GLN A 130 12.88 12.20 -12.62
N PHE A 131 13.30 11.30 -11.74
CA PHE A 131 14.55 10.55 -11.90
C PHE A 131 14.54 9.72 -13.19
N LEU A 132 13.47 8.98 -13.45
CA LEU A 132 13.32 8.16 -14.66
C LEU A 132 13.27 9.02 -15.93
N GLU A 133 12.57 10.16 -15.92
CA GLU A 133 12.58 11.13 -17.03
C GLU A 133 13.97 11.71 -17.27
N ASN A 134 14.71 12.03 -16.20
CA ASN A 134 16.09 12.49 -16.31
C ASN A 134 16.98 11.41 -16.90
N LEU A 135 16.89 10.16 -16.44
CA LEU A 135 17.62 9.05 -17.05
C LEU A 135 17.28 8.90 -18.52
N LEU A 136 15.99 8.91 -18.88
CA LEU A 136 15.54 8.78 -20.27
C LEU A 136 16.17 9.84 -21.18
N ASN A 137 16.25 11.09 -20.70
CA ASN A 137 16.82 12.20 -21.47
C ASN A 137 18.35 12.14 -21.61
N HIS A 138 19.07 11.50 -20.68
CA HIS A 138 20.53 11.47 -20.66
C HIS A 138 21.11 10.16 -21.20
N ASP A 139 20.52 9.03 -20.81
CA ASP A 139 20.98 7.67 -21.12
C ASP A 139 19.78 6.71 -21.11
N GLU A 140 19.19 6.51 -22.29
CA GLU A 140 18.02 5.63 -22.47
C GLU A 140 18.33 4.16 -22.13
N GLU A 141 19.58 3.71 -22.28
CA GLU A 141 19.96 2.35 -21.90
C GLU A 141 19.90 2.18 -20.38
N GLN A 142 20.46 3.13 -19.63
CA GLN A 142 20.32 3.14 -18.17
C GLN A 142 18.88 3.31 -17.71
N PHE A 143 18.08 4.10 -18.42
CA PHE A 143 16.64 4.17 -18.19
C PHE A 143 15.98 2.79 -18.29
N PHE A 144 16.22 2.02 -19.35
CA PHE A 144 15.65 0.67 -19.47
C PHE A 144 16.20 -0.30 -18.41
N GLN A 145 17.45 -0.16 -17.97
CA GLN A 145 17.96 -0.93 -16.83
C GLN A 145 17.23 -0.60 -15.52
N ALA A 146 16.93 0.68 -15.27
CA ALA A 146 16.13 1.09 -14.12
C ALA A 146 14.69 0.55 -14.21
N ILE A 147 14.04 0.64 -15.38
CA ILE A 147 12.72 0.04 -15.63
C ILE A 147 12.73 -1.48 -15.45
N GLY A 148 13.75 -2.17 -15.93
CA GLY A 148 13.92 -3.61 -15.73
C GLY A 148 14.04 -3.97 -14.25
N TRP A 149 14.79 -3.17 -13.48
CA TRP A 149 14.89 -3.37 -12.03
C TRP A 149 13.54 -3.13 -11.33
N ILE A 150 12.79 -2.08 -11.68
CA ILE A 150 11.47 -1.78 -11.11
C ILE A 150 10.48 -2.90 -11.46
N SER A 151 10.44 -3.30 -12.73
CA SER A 151 9.59 -4.38 -13.24
C SER A 151 9.88 -5.71 -12.54
N LYS A 152 11.13 -5.96 -12.14
CA LYS A 152 11.49 -7.14 -11.34
C LYS A 152 10.83 -7.14 -9.96
N GLN A 153 10.74 -5.97 -9.32
CA GLN A 153 10.11 -5.86 -8.00
C GLN A 153 8.59 -6.10 -8.13
N SER A 154 7.94 -5.45 -9.10
CA SER A 154 6.52 -5.65 -9.40
C SER A 154 6.20 -7.10 -9.79
N TRP A 155 7.05 -7.73 -10.61
CA TRP A 155 6.93 -9.14 -10.97
C TRP A 155 7.02 -10.05 -9.74
N TYR A 156 7.95 -9.80 -8.83
CA TYR A 156 8.11 -10.61 -7.63
C TYR A 156 6.88 -10.50 -6.70
N VAL A 157 6.36 -9.28 -6.52
CA VAL A 157 5.12 -9.03 -5.75
C VAL A 157 3.95 -9.80 -6.36
N THR A 158 3.66 -9.57 -7.63
CA THR A 158 2.49 -10.16 -8.33
C THR A 158 2.60 -11.68 -8.56
N SER A 159 3.80 -12.25 -8.62
CA SER A 159 3.99 -13.71 -8.74
C SER A 159 3.88 -14.45 -7.41
N THR A 160 4.10 -13.77 -6.29
CA THR A 160 4.20 -14.39 -4.96
C THR A 160 3.04 -14.00 -4.03
N SER A 161 2.37 -12.87 -4.28
CA SER A 161 1.27 -12.33 -3.45
C SER A 161 0.17 -13.36 -3.19
N CYS A 162 -0.27 -14.07 -4.23
CA CYS A 162 -1.29 -15.12 -4.15
C CYS A 162 -0.96 -16.19 -3.11
N GLN A 163 0.30 -16.67 -3.09
CA GLN A 163 0.75 -17.65 -2.10
C GLN A 163 0.92 -17.05 -0.72
N GLY A 164 1.36 -15.78 -0.65
CA GLY A 164 1.47 -15.03 0.60
C GLY A 164 0.12 -14.81 1.30
N MET A 165 -0.97 -14.73 0.54
CA MET A 165 -2.32 -14.53 1.06
C MET A 165 -3.03 -15.80 1.51
N GLN A 166 -2.60 -16.99 1.06
CA GLN A 166 -3.24 -18.27 1.39
C GLN A 166 -3.49 -18.49 2.90
N PRO A 167 -2.56 -18.14 3.82
CA PRO A 167 -2.81 -18.32 5.25
C PRO A 167 -4.05 -17.56 5.76
N ALA A 168 -4.40 -16.43 5.16
CA ALA A 168 -5.56 -15.64 5.56
C ALA A 168 -6.88 -16.40 5.33
N LEU A 169 -6.95 -17.33 4.38
CA LEU A 169 -8.14 -18.17 4.18
C LEU A 169 -8.46 -19.06 5.40
N THR A 170 -7.45 -19.36 6.22
CA THR A 170 -7.62 -20.14 7.45
C THR A 170 -7.79 -19.25 8.68
N HIS A 171 -7.04 -18.15 8.75
CA HIS A 171 -6.97 -17.30 9.95
C HIS A 171 -7.93 -16.10 9.92
N PHE A 172 -8.55 -15.82 8.77
CA PHE A 172 -9.54 -14.77 8.57
C PHE A 172 -10.79 -15.36 7.88
N ASP A 173 -11.41 -16.35 8.54
CA ASP A 173 -12.48 -17.18 7.98
C ASP A 173 -13.71 -16.36 7.56
N LYS A 174 -14.04 -15.31 8.33
CA LYS A 174 -15.16 -14.41 8.03
C LYS A 174 -15.05 -13.70 6.69
N ALA A 175 -13.83 -13.48 6.20
CA ALA A 175 -13.57 -12.85 4.91
C ALA A 175 -13.04 -13.84 3.85
N SER A 176 -13.06 -15.15 4.13
CA SER A 176 -12.43 -16.18 3.28
C SER A 176 -12.90 -16.16 1.82
N GLU A 177 -14.19 -15.99 1.56
CA GLU A 177 -14.74 -15.90 0.20
C GLU A 177 -14.19 -14.69 -0.56
N LEU A 178 -14.14 -13.53 0.12
CA LEU A 178 -13.63 -12.29 -0.47
C LEU A 178 -12.12 -12.38 -0.74
N ILE A 179 -11.36 -12.95 0.20
CA ILE A 179 -9.93 -13.19 0.05
C ILE A 179 -9.67 -14.18 -1.10
N HIS A 180 -10.45 -15.26 -1.20
CA HIS A 180 -10.32 -16.23 -2.28
C HIS A 180 -10.60 -15.60 -3.64
N HIS A 181 -11.66 -14.81 -3.77
CA HIS A 181 -11.96 -14.09 -5.00
C HIS A 181 -10.82 -13.17 -5.40
N TYR A 182 -10.29 -12.39 -4.46
CA TYR A 182 -9.17 -11.49 -4.71
C TYR A 182 -7.88 -12.24 -5.11
N ILE A 183 -7.59 -13.39 -4.50
CA ILE A 183 -6.48 -14.26 -4.93
C ILE A 183 -6.68 -14.74 -6.37
N CYS A 184 -7.91 -15.10 -6.76
CA CYS A 184 -8.20 -15.50 -8.14
C CYS A 184 -8.05 -14.35 -9.13
N ASP A 185 -8.41 -13.13 -8.73
CA ASP A 185 -8.28 -11.93 -9.57
C ASP A 185 -6.80 -11.58 -9.79
N GLU A 186 -5.96 -11.65 -8.76
CA GLU A 186 -4.52 -11.39 -8.84
C GLU A 186 -3.73 -12.49 -9.61
N ALA A 187 -4.34 -13.66 -9.79
CA ALA A 187 -3.66 -14.81 -10.38
C ALA A 187 -3.26 -14.54 -11.84
N GLY A 188 -1.96 -14.36 -12.07
CA GLY A 188 -1.39 -14.15 -13.40
C GLY A 188 -1.00 -12.71 -13.71
N HIS A 189 -1.22 -11.77 -12.80
CA HIS A 189 -0.80 -10.36 -12.96
C HIS A 189 0.69 -10.21 -13.24
N TYR A 190 1.54 -11.13 -12.76
CA TYR A 190 2.98 -11.15 -13.06
C TYR A 190 3.31 -11.21 -14.55
N LYS A 191 2.41 -11.75 -15.39
CA LYS A 191 2.59 -11.83 -16.84
C LYS A 191 2.63 -10.44 -17.49
N PHE A 192 1.97 -9.45 -16.90
CA PHE A 192 2.06 -8.07 -17.36
C PHE A 192 3.49 -7.55 -17.26
N MET A 193 4.21 -7.91 -16.19
CA MET A 193 5.61 -7.53 -16.02
C MET A 193 6.55 -8.35 -16.91
N GLU A 194 6.22 -9.62 -17.18
CA GLU A 194 6.96 -10.44 -18.17
C GLU A 194 6.88 -9.83 -19.58
N GLN A 195 5.72 -9.28 -19.95
CA GLN A 195 5.55 -8.56 -21.21
C GLN A 195 6.45 -7.31 -21.27
N VAL A 196 6.52 -6.52 -20.20
CA VAL A 196 7.41 -5.35 -20.11
C VAL A 196 8.87 -5.75 -20.39
N PHE A 197 9.35 -6.84 -19.79
CA PHE A 197 10.72 -7.34 -20.02
C PHE A 197 10.97 -7.75 -21.49
N GLN A 198 9.99 -8.41 -22.13
CA GLN A 198 10.08 -8.77 -23.53
C GLN A 198 10.17 -7.54 -24.44
N ASP A 199 9.35 -6.52 -24.17
CA ASP A 199 9.27 -5.29 -24.97
C ASP A 199 10.52 -4.41 -24.82
N ILE A 200 11.09 -4.32 -23.61
CA ILE A 200 12.39 -3.66 -23.40
C ILE A 200 13.58 -4.56 -23.74
N ASN A 201 13.36 -5.78 -24.22
CA ASN A 201 14.39 -6.76 -24.63
C ASN A 201 15.45 -6.99 -23.54
N LEU A 202 15.00 -7.18 -22.29
CA LEU A 202 15.85 -7.50 -21.15
C LEU A 202 15.42 -8.82 -20.52
N ASP A 203 16.39 -9.55 -19.96
CA ASP A 203 16.10 -10.78 -19.21
C ASP A 203 15.78 -10.43 -17.76
N LYS A 204 14.56 -10.80 -17.31
CA LYS A 204 14.10 -10.61 -15.93
C LYS A 204 15.00 -11.27 -14.88
N ASP A 205 15.75 -12.31 -15.25
CA ASP A 205 16.55 -13.09 -14.30
C ASP A 205 17.93 -12.47 -14.02
N VAL A 206 18.30 -11.44 -14.78
CA VAL A 206 19.49 -10.61 -14.51
C VAL A 206 19.27 -9.65 -13.34
N PHE A 207 18.02 -9.26 -13.07
CA PHE A 207 17.71 -8.28 -12.02
C PHE A 207 17.47 -8.96 -10.67
N PRO A 208 18.12 -8.49 -9.59
CA PRO A 208 17.86 -8.99 -8.25
C PRO A 208 16.55 -8.41 -7.69
N VAL A 209 15.89 -9.18 -6.84
CA VAL A 209 14.78 -8.69 -6.00
C VAL A 209 15.37 -7.99 -4.78
N ALA A 210 14.94 -6.75 -4.54
CA ALA A 210 15.38 -5.92 -3.44
C ALA A 210 15.07 -6.58 -2.08
N PRO A 211 15.94 -6.42 -1.07
CA PRO A 211 15.65 -6.88 0.29
C PRO A 211 14.32 -6.34 0.82
N GLY A 212 14.00 -5.06 0.53
CA GLY A 212 12.76 -4.42 0.97
C GLY A 212 11.50 -5.11 0.42
N THR A 213 11.50 -5.44 -0.88
CA THR A 213 10.41 -6.16 -1.54
C THR A 213 10.23 -7.57 -0.97
N LYS A 214 11.33 -8.27 -0.67
CA LYS A 214 11.27 -9.60 -0.02
C LYS A 214 10.67 -9.51 1.38
N TRP A 215 11.13 -8.53 2.17
CA TRP A 215 10.62 -8.32 3.53
C TRP A 215 9.14 -7.96 3.51
N LEU A 216 8.70 -7.08 2.61
CA LEU A 216 7.30 -6.67 2.49
C LEU A 216 6.37 -7.89 2.27
N LEU A 217 6.70 -8.80 1.35
CA LEU A 217 5.90 -10.00 1.15
C LEU A 217 5.95 -10.98 2.33
N ALA A 218 7.11 -11.12 2.97
CA ALA A 218 7.26 -11.96 4.15
C ALA A 218 6.42 -11.41 5.32
N ALA A 219 6.46 -10.10 5.53
CA ALA A 219 5.67 -9.39 6.53
C ALA A 219 4.17 -9.54 6.23
N HIS A 220 3.75 -9.33 4.98
CA HIS A 220 2.34 -9.51 4.60
C HIS A 220 1.83 -10.95 4.82
N LYS A 221 2.65 -11.96 4.49
CA LYS A 221 2.32 -13.36 4.79
C LYS A 221 2.22 -13.61 6.29
N GLN A 222 3.08 -12.99 7.09
CA GLN A 222 3.05 -13.14 8.54
C GLN A 222 1.83 -12.45 9.16
N THR A 223 1.41 -11.29 8.66
CA THR A 223 0.18 -10.61 9.13
C THR A 223 -1.07 -11.40 8.82
N ALA A 224 -1.12 -12.12 7.70
CA ALA A 224 -2.22 -13.03 7.35
C ALA A 224 -2.51 -14.10 8.42
N VAL A 225 -1.52 -14.44 9.25
CA VAL A 225 -1.65 -15.39 10.37
C VAL A 225 -1.93 -14.67 11.69
N LEU A 226 -1.24 -13.56 11.96
CA LEU A 226 -1.23 -12.93 13.27
C LEU A 226 -2.36 -11.91 13.48
N SER A 227 -2.71 -11.15 12.45
CA SER A 227 -3.57 -9.98 12.59
C SER A 227 -4.31 -9.70 11.29
N PRO A 228 -5.59 -10.14 11.19
CA PRO A 228 -6.47 -9.80 10.08
C PRO A 228 -6.56 -8.29 9.79
N LEU A 229 -6.45 -7.45 10.83
CA LEU A 229 -6.35 -5.99 10.69
C LEU A 229 -5.09 -5.57 9.93
N ALA A 230 -3.92 -6.06 10.36
CA ALA A 230 -2.64 -5.71 9.73
C ALA A 230 -2.54 -6.25 8.30
N PHE A 231 -3.04 -7.46 8.07
CA PHE A 231 -3.19 -8.05 6.74
C PHE A 231 -4.00 -7.15 5.81
N SER A 232 -5.21 -6.75 6.25
CA SER A 232 -6.11 -5.89 5.48
C SER A 232 -5.46 -4.54 5.16
N ALA A 233 -4.79 -3.93 6.14
CA ALA A 233 -4.11 -2.65 5.94
C ALA A 233 -2.95 -2.76 4.94
N MET A 234 -2.12 -3.79 5.04
CA MET A 234 -0.95 -3.96 4.16
C MET A 234 -1.32 -4.18 2.70
N LEU A 235 -2.51 -4.70 2.37
CA LEU A 235 -2.99 -4.76 0.99
C LEU A 235 -3.02 -3.39 0.31
N ASN A 236 -3.31 -2.34 1.07
CA ASN A 236 -3.28 -0.97 0.55
C ASN A 236 -1.90 -0.56 0.03
N LEU A 237 -0.81 -1.21 0.45
CA LEU A 237 0.55 -0.89 0.00
C LEU A 237 0.93 -1.59 -1.31
N PHE A 238 0.21 -2.65 -1.67
CA PHE A 238 0.36 -3.32 -2.98
C PHE A 238 -0.54 -2.69 -4.03
N GLU A 239 -1.69 -2.19 -3.61
CA GLU A 239 -2.67 -1.60 -4.50
C GLU A 239 -2.33 -0.15 -4.81
N ALA A 240 -2.14 0.14 -6.10
CA ALA A 240 -1.92 1.49 -6.59
C ALA A 240 -3.02 2.42 -6.07
N ALA A 241 -2.62 3.62 -5.65
CA ALA A 241 -3.59 4.69 -5.42
C ALA A 241 -4.26 5.01 -6.76
N TYR A 242 -5.44 5.63 -6.70
CA TYR A 242 -6.05 6.15 -7.92
C TYR A 242 -5.20 7.31 -8.46
N TYR A 243 -4.55 7.11 -9.60
CA TYR A 243 -3.86 8.13 -10.39
C TYR A 243 -4.77 8.54 -11.55
N GLU A 244 -4.99 9.83 -11.74
CA GLU A 244 -5.86 10.30 -12.83
C GLU A 244 -5.24 9.93 -14.19
N GLY A 245 -5.90 9.03 -14.92
CA GLY A 245 -5.62 8.71 -16.31
C GLY A 245 -4.64 7.57 -16.57
N GLN A 246 -3.53 7.44 -15.83
CA GLN A 246 -2.52 6.40 -16.11
C GLN A 246 -1.56 6.13 -14.95
N ASP A 247 -0.95 4.94 -14.97
CA ASP A 247 0.14 4.55 -14.07
C ASP A 247 1.39 5.46 -14.25
N PRO A 248 2.03 5.93 -13.16
CA PRO A 248 3.19 6.82 -13.24
C PRO A 248 4.41 6.23 -13.98
N ILE A 249 4.66 4.92 -13.86
CA ILE A 249 5.76 4.25 -14.57
C ILE A 249 5.43 4.13 -16.05
N SER A 250 4.19 3.72 -16.37
CA SER A 250 3.68 3.68 -17.75
C SER A 250 3.84 5.02 -18.45
N ARG A 251 3.50 6.13 -17.78
CA ARG A 251 3.64 7.50 -18.29
C ARG A 251 5.05 7.79 -18.81
N VAL A 252 6.09 7.42 -18.05
CA VAL A 252 7.48 7.70 -18.44
C VAL A 252 7.96 6.74 -19.54
N ILE A 253 7.59 5.45 -19.48
CA ILE A 253 7.95 4.47 -20.53
C ILE A 253 7.41 4.91 -21.90
N LYS A 254 6.19 5.47 -21.97
CA LYS A 254 5.57 5.97 -23.21
C LYS A 254 6.37 7.08 -23.90
N LEU A 255 7.29 7.75 -23.21
CA LEU A 255 8.16 8.78 -23.78
C LEU A 255 9.43 8.22 -24.43
N SER A 256 9.74 6.93 -24.21
CA SER A 256 10.95 6.27 -24.70
C SER A 256 10.84 5.83 -26.16
N SER A 257 11.93 5.28 -26.70
CA SER A 257 11.98 4.59 -28.00
C SER A 257 11.16 3.30 -28.03
N ARG A 258 10.65 2.82 -26.89
CA ARG A 258 9.85 1.58 -26.77
C ARG A 258 8.56 1.79 -25.98
N PRO A 259 7.63 2.64 -26.49
CA PRO A 259 6.44 3.03 -25.74
C PRO A 259 5.46 1.88 -25.50
N HIS A 260 5.50 0.83 -26.33
CA HIS A 260 4.65 -0.36 -26.17
C HIS A 260 4.97 -1.16 -24.90
N ALA A 261 6.19 -1.05 -24.35
CA ALA A 261 6.53 -1.67 -23.08
C ALA A 261 5.69 -1.15 -21.90
N ALA A 262 5.00 -0.02 -22.05
CA ALA A 262 4.09 0.52 -21.04
C ALA A 262 2.78 -0.28 -20.92
N GLU A 263 2.42 -1.11 -21.93
CA GLU A 263 1.14 -1.82 -21.98
C GLU A 263 0.93 -2.76 -20.78
N GLY A 264 1.99 -3.40 -20.28
CA GLY A 264 1.90 -4.23 -19.09
C GLY A 264 1.45 -3.45 -17.85
N TYR A 265 2.03 -2.27 -17.61
CA TYR A 265 1.64 -1.40 -16.50
C TYR A 265 0.22 -0.82 -16.70
N ASP A 266 -0.13 -0.42 -17.92
CA ASP A 266 -1.47 0.08 -18.23
C ASP A 266 -2.56 -0.98 -17.98
N LEU A 267 -2.32 -2.23 -18.39
CA LEU A 267 -3.25 -3.33 -18.18
C LEU A 267 -3.39 -3.68 -16.71
N HIS A 268 -2.28 -3.77 -15.98
CA HIS A 268 -2.31 -4.02 -14.53
C HIS A 268 -3.09 -2.92 -13.80
N TYR A 269 -2.77 -1.65 -14.10
CA TYR A 269 -3.47 -0.52 -13.52
C TYR A 269 -4.97 -0.56 -13.84
N LYS A 270 -5.33 -0.81 -15.10
CA LYS A 270 -6.72 -0.91 -15.53
C LYS A 270 -7.49 -1.99 -14.76
N VAL A 271 -6.94 -3.20 -14.63
CA VAL A 271 -7.60 -4.28 -13.89
C VAL A 271 -7.83 -3.88 -12.44
N ASN A 272 -6.81 -3.33 -11.77
CA ASN A 272 -6.94 -2.92 -10.36
C ASN A 272 -8.01 -1.83 -10.17
N GLN A 273 -8.16 -0.91 -11.14
CA GLN A 273 -9.23 0.09 -11.11
C GLN A 273 -10.62 -0.51 -11.38
N GLU A 274 -10.76 -1.34 -12.42
CA GLU A 274 -12.04 -1.97 -12.80
C GLU A 274 -12.60 -2.86 -11.69
N HIS A 275 -11.73 -3.60 -10.98
CA HIS A 275 -12.11 -4.48 -9.88
C HIS A 275 -12.12 -3.76 -8.51
N ARG A 276 -11.73 -2.48 -8.48
CA ARG A 276 -11.66 -1.65 -7.27
C ARG A 276 -10.81 -2.30 -6.17
N HIS A 277 -9.60 -2.73 -6.52
CA HIS A 277 -8.68 -3.36 -5.57
C HIS A 277 -8.25 -2.39 -4.47
N CYS A 278 -8.19 -1.08 -4.75
CA CYS A 278 -7.92 -0.03 -3.76
C CYS A 278 -8.93 -0.02 -2.59
N ASP A 279 -10.15 -0.56 -2.77
CA ASP A 279 -11.14 -0.68 -1.70
C ASP A 279 -11.00 -1.98 -0.88
N MET A 280 -10.19 -2.94 -1.33
CA MET A 280 -10.04 -4.24 -0.67
C MET A 280 -9.70 -4.14 0.82
N PRO A 281 -8.79 -3.24 1.27
CA PRO A 281 -8.51 -3.03 2.69
C PRO A 281 -9.77 -2.70 3.51
N LEU A 282 -10.63 -1.83 2.98
CA LEU A 282 -11.87 -1.43 3.66
C LEU A 282 -12.94 -2.53 3.58
N LYS A 283 -13.05 -3.22 2.44
CA LYS A 283 -13.96 -4.37 2.29
C LYS A 283 -13.65 -5.45 3.33
N LEU A 284 -12.36 -5.80 3.51
CA LEU A 284 -11.93 -6.77 4.51
C LEU A 284 -12.15 -6.26 5.94
N ALA A 285 -11.87 -4.98 6.21
CA ALA A 285 -12.06 -4.38 7.53
C ALA A 285 -13.51 -4.41 8.03
N ASN A 286 -14.50 -4.52 7.14
CA ASN A 286 -15.91 -4.69 7.52
C ASN A 286 -16.17 -6.02 8.25
N PHE A 287 -15.32 -7.04 8.05
CA PHE A 287 -15.45 -8.34 8.69
C PHE A 287 -14.74 -8.40 10.05
N LEU A 288 -14.18 -7.30 10.55
CA LEU A 288 -13.39 -7.29 11.78
C LEU A 288 -14.20 -6.77 12.98
N ALA A 289 -14.13 -7.48 14.10
CA ALA A 289 -14.59 -6.97 15.39
C ALA A 289 -13.72 -5.78 15.85
N PRO A 290 -14.13 -5.02 16.88
CA PRO A 290 -13.27 -4.03 17.49
C PRO A 290 -11.91 -4.60 17.91
N GLN A 291 -10.85 -3.87 17.64
CA GLN A 291 -9.46 -4.35 17.75
C GLN A 291 -8.81 -3.84 19.03
N THR A 292 -7.91 -4.63 19.62
CA THR A 292 -7.12 -4.19 20.78
C THR A 292 -5.98 -3.26 20.36
N TYR A 293 -5.37 -2.58 21.34
CA TYR A 293 -4.17 -1.77 21.12
C TYR A 293 -3.06 -2.55 20.40
N ALA A 294 -2.81 -3.80 20.76
CA ALA A 294 -1.74 -4.61 20.17
C ALA A 294 -1.92 -4.82 18.66
N HIS A 295 -3.14 -5.09 18.21
CA HIS A 295 -3.43 -5.22 16.78
C HIS A 295 -3.34 -3.87 16.07
N ALA A 296 -3.85 -2.80 16.68
CA ALA A 296 -3.83 -1.46 16.11
C ALA A 296 -2.39 -0.92 15.97
N SER A 297 -1.55 -1.11 17.00
CA SER A 297 -0.17 -0.63 17.02
C SER A 297 0.76 -1.46 16.14
N LEU A 298 0.55 -2.79 16.06
CA LEU A 298 1.20 -3.63 15.04
C LEU A 298 0.91 -3.10 13.64
N THR A 299 -0.36 -2.88 13.34
CA THR A 299 -0.82 -2.45 12.02
C THR A 299 -0.18 -1.12 11.64
N LEU A 300 -0.28 -0.14 12.53
CA LEU A 300 0.33 1.18 12.36
C LEU A 300 1.85 1.09 12.14
N GLY A 301 2.55 0.34 12.98
CA GLY A 301 4.00 0.24 12.90
C GLY A 301 4.51 -0.49 11.66
N LEU A 302 3.83 -1.55 11.21
CA LEU A 302 4.19 -2.22 9.95
C LEU A 302 3.91 -1.31 8.75
N PHE A 303 2.83 -0.55 8.79
CA PHE A 303 2.47 0.37 7.71
C PHE A 303 3.52 1.48 7.57
N GLU A 304 3.91 2.13 8.67
CA GLU A 304 4.96 3.14 8.68
C GLU A 304 6.33 2.56 8.29
N LEU A 305 6.73 1.41 8.85
CA LEU A 305 7.98 0.72 8.48
C LEU A 305 8.06 0.43 7.00
N THR A 306 6.97 -0.09 6.42
CA THR A 306 6.93 -0.46 5.01
C THR A 306 7.13 0.75 4.11
N LEU A 307 6.41 1.85 4.36
CA LEU A 307 6.57 3.08 3.56
C LEU A 307 8.00 3.63 3.63
N ASN A 308 8.63 3.59 4.80
CA ASN A 308 10.02 3.99 4.97
C ASN A 308 10.99 3.07 4.20
N ILE A 309 10.77 1.76 4.24
CA ILE A 309 11.57 0.79 3.49
C ILE A 309 11.42 0.99 1.97
N LEU A 310 10.21 1.28 1.49
CA LEU A 310 9.95 1.56 0.07
C LEU A 310 10.66 2.84 -0.37
N ASP A 311 10.49 3.96 0.36
CA ASP A 311 11.18 5.22 0.06
C ASP A 311 12.69 5.05 -0.01
N PHE A 312 13.24 4.28 0.93
CA PHE A 312 14.65 4.02 0.98
C PHE A 312 15.13 3.15 -0.20
N THR A 313 14.36 2.13 -0.56
CA THR A 313 14.63 1.23 -1.68
C THR A 313 14.71 2.01 -3.00
N GLU A 314 13.79 2.94 -3.23
CA GLU A 314 13.78 3.78 -4.43
C GLU A 314 14.93 4.80 -4.44
N LYS A 315 15.25 5.41 -3.30
CA LYS A 315 16.43 6.30 -3.19
C LYS A 315 17.74 5.55 -3.47
N ARG A 316 17.85 4.26 -3.10
CA ARG A 316 19.00 3.42 -3.46
C ARG A 316 19.08 3.15 -4.95
N LEU A 317 17.95 2.94 -5.61
CA LEU A 317 17.90 2.82 -7.06
C LEU A 317 18.47 4.09 -7.71
N ALA A 318 17.98 5.27 -7.32
CA ALA A 318 18.46 6.54 -7.85
C ALA A 318 19.97 6.75 -7.66
N LYS A 319 20.53 6.35 -6.50
CA LYS A 319 21.97 6.40 -6.23
C LYS A 319 22.80 5.43 -7.08
N THR A 320 22.20 4.32 -7.52
CA THR A 320 22.89 3.29 -8.31
C THR A 320 23.16 3.77 -9.73
N PHE A 321 22.20 4.49 -10.32
CA PHE A 321 22.27 5.02 -11.68
C PHE A 321 22.75 6.48 -11.70
N GLN A 322 23.84 6.78 -10.99
CA GLN A 322 24.40 8.13 -10.83
C GLN A 322 24.29 8.97 -12.11
N ILE A 323 23.47 10.03 -12.07
CA ILE A 323 23.54 11.15 -13.01
C ILE A 323 24.44 12.22 -12.39
#